data_AF-A0A7V6RMV3-F1
#
_entry.id   AF-A0A7V6RMV3-F1
#
_cell.length_a   1.000
_cell.length_b   1.000
_cell.length_c   1.000
_cell.angle_alpha   90.00
_cell.angle_beta   90.00
_cell.angle_gamma   90.00
#
_symmetry.space_group_name_H-M   'P 1'
#
loop_
_entity.id
_entity.type
_entity.pdbx_description
1 polymer ?
#
loop_
_entity_poly.entity_id
_entity_poly.type
_entity_poly.pdbx_seq_one_letter_code
_entity_poly.pdbx_strand_id
1 'polypeptide(L)' 'MLCIIFANGEYGSLEAYASLLATADLVLCADGGANYAYEMNILPAMVVGDLDSISPHVENYFKAKDVSFKK' A
#
# COMPACT_ATOMS: atom_id res chain seq x y z
N MET A 1 12.53 3.52 13.75
CA MET A 1 11.20 3.79 13.17
C MET A 1 11.37 4.31 11.76
N LEU A 2 11.32 3.39 10.80
CA LEU A 2 11.26 3.64 9.37
C LEU A 2 9.81 3.47 8.90
N CYS A 3 9.27 4.51 8.28
CA CYS A 3 7.94 4.48 7.67
C CYS A 3 8.09 4.59 6.15
N ILE A 4 7.36 3.75 5.41
CA ILE A 4 7.30 3.77 3.96
C ILE A 4 5.88 4.10 3.53
N ILE A 5 5.76 5.00 2.56
CA ILE A 5 4.48 5.39 1.99
C ILE A 5 4.49 4.99 0.52
N PHE A 6 3.58 4.09 0.14
CA PHE A 6 3.29 3.81 -1.27
C PHE A 6 2.41 4.92 -1.82
N ALA A 7 2.94 5.71 -2.75
CA ALA A 7 2.17 6.69 -3.50
C ALA A 7 1.58 6.06 -4.78
N ASN A 8 0.60 6.74 -5.38
CA ASN A 8 0.00 6.37 -6.67
C ASN A 8 0.84 6.89 -7.86
N GLY A 9 2.10 6.47 -7.93
CA GLY A 9 3.05 6.86 -9.00
C GLY A 9 3.51 5.67 -9.83
N GLU A 10 4.51 5.88 -10.68
CA GLU A 10 5.16 4.80 -11.43
C GLU A 10 6.31 4.20 -10.63
N TYR A 11 6.36 2.87 -10.58
CA TYR A 11 7.41 2.12 -9.91
C TYR A 11 8.29 1.44 -10.95
N GLY A 12 9.56 1.26 -10.62
CA GLY A 12 10.42 0.33 -11.34
C GLY A 12 10.05 -1.12 -11.01
N SER A 13 11.01 -2.02 -11.21
CA SER A 13 10.90 -3.40 -10.72
C SER A 13 10.60 -3.40 -9.22
N LEU A 14 9.47 -4.01 -8.84
CA LEU A 14 8.99 -4.03 -7.45
C LEU A 14 9.97 -4.76 -6.53
N GLU A 15 10.72 -5.72 -7.08
CA GLU A 15 11.76 -6.48 -6.40
C GLU A 15 12.91 -5.60 -5.90
N ALA A 16 13.17 -4.47 -6.57
CA ALA A 16 14.21 -3.53 -6.18
C ALA A 16 13.96 -2.92 -4.79
N TYR A 17 12.71 -2.91 -4.33
CA TYR A 17 12.32 -2.34 -3.05
C TYR A 17 12.28 -3.38 -1.91
N ALA A 18 12.43 -4.68 -2.20
CA ALA A 18 12.23 -5.75 -1.22
C ALA A 18 13.10 -5.61 0.03
N SER A 19 14.39 -5.29 -0.14
CA SER A 19 15.32 -5.10 0.98
C SER A 19 14.94 -3.91 1.86
N LEU A 20 14.42 -2.83 1.27
CA LEU A 20 13.97 -1.65 2.01
C LEU A 20 12.69 -1.96 2.80
N LEU A 21 11.73 -2.63 2.15
CA LEU A 21 10.45 -3.00 2.73
C LEU A 21 10.60 -4.00 3.88
N ALA A 22 11.58 -4.90 3.80
CA ALA A 22 11.92 -5.83 4.89
C ALA A 22 12.39 -5.13 6.18
N THR A 23 12.80 -3.86 6.10
CA THR A 23 13.25 -3.06 7.26
C THR A 23 12.22 -2.05 7.73
N ALA A 24 11.03 -2.01 7.12
CA ALA A 24 10.01 -1.04 7.44
C ALA A 24 9.32 -1.38 8.77
N ASP A 25 9.21 -0.40 9.66
CA ASP A 25 8.43 -0.51 10.89
C ASP A 25 6.94 -0.22 10.64
N LEU A 26 6.64 0.58 9.60
CA LEU A 26 5.29 1.00 9.23
C LEU A 26 5.17 1.17 7.72
N VAL A 27 4.06 0.70 7.15
CA VAL A 27 3.70 0.93 5.74
C VAL A 27 2.34 1.60 5.67
N LEU A 28 2.26 2.68 4.89
CA LEU A 28 1.04 3.40 4.55
C LEU A 28 0.86 3.42 3.02
N CYS A 29 -0.38 3.58 2.58
CA CYS A 29 -0.67 3.79 1.16
C CYS A 29 -1.45 5.08 0.95
N ALA A 30 -1.06 5.86 -0.05
CA ALA A 30 -1.83 6.98 -0.55
C ALA A 30 -2.66 6.50 -1.74
N ASP A 31 -3.97 6.38 -1.54
CA ASP A 31 -4.96 6.05 -2.57
C ASP A 31 -4.53 4.86 -3.45
N GLY A 32 -4.33 5.04 -4.76
CA GLY A 32 -3.91 3.99 -5.69
C GLY A 32 -2.54 3.35 -5.38
N GLY A 33 -1.74 3.93 -4.48
CA GLY A 33 -0.55 3.29 -3.92
C GLY A 33 -0.84 1.93 -3.25
N ALA A 34 -2.07 1.72 -2.81
CA ALA A 34 -2.53 0.44 -2.27
C ALA A 34 -2.44 -0.70 -3.30
N ASN A 35 -2.58 -0.40 -4.60
CA ASN A 35 -2.46 -1.41 -5.65
C ASN A 35 -1.06 -2.04 -5.66
N TYR A 36 -0.01 -1.23 -5.49
CA TYR A 36 1.37 -1.74 -5.42
C TYR A 36 1.65 -2.50 -4.15
N ALA A 37 1.12 -2.06 -3.01
CA ALA A 37 1.23 -2.82 -1.76
C ALA A 37 0.60 -4.22 -1.91
N TYR A 38 -0.55 -4.31 -2.59
CA TYR A 38 -1.19 -5.59 -2.90
C TYR A 38 -0.34 -6.47 -3.80
N GLU A 39 0.21 -5.93 -4.90
CA GLU A 39 1.11 -6.67 -5.81
C GLU A 39 2.36 -7.21 -5.10
N MET A 40 2.89 -6.45 -4.14
CA MET A 40 4.03 -6.85 -3.31
C MET A 40 3.67 -7.76 -2.12
N ASN A 41 2.40 -8.15 -1.97
CA ASN A 41 1.88 -8.90 -0.82
C ASN A 41 2.16 -8.23 0.54
N ILE A 42 2.12 -6.90 0.58
CA ILE A 42 2.32 -6.10 1.80
C ILE A 42 0.97 -5.67 2.35
N LEU A 43 0.81 -5.83 3.67
CA LEU A 43 -0.37 -5.35 4.39
C LEU A 43 -0.07 -3.96 4.96
N PRO A 44 -0.61 -2.87 4.38
CA PRO A 44 -0.43 -1.54 4.93
C PRO A 44 -1.23 -1.39 6.21
N ALA A 45 -0.78 -0.51 7.11
CA ALA A 45 -1.53 -0.18 8.32
C ALA A 45 -2.77 0.67 8.00
N MET A 46 -2.68 1.52 6.98
CA MET A 46 -3.76 2.39 6.54
C MET A 46 -3.61 2.81 5.08
N VAL A 47 -4.75 2.97 4.40
CA VAL A 47 -4.85 3.63 3.09
C VAL A 47 -5.54 4.99 3.28
N VAL A 48 -4.96 6.04 2.72
CA VAL A 48 -5.46 7.43 2.84
C VAL A 48 -5.67 8.05 1.47
N GLY A 49 -6.83 8.67 1.25
CA GLY A 49 -7.18 9.36 0.00
C GLY A 49 -8.68 9.23 -0.33
N ASP A 50 -9.11 9.81 -1.44
CA ASP A 50 -10.50 9.73 -1.91
C ASP A 50 -10.92 8.33 -2.39
N LEU A 51 -9.94 7.44 -2.63
CA LEU A 51 -10.09 6.03 -3.02
C LEU A 51 -10.62 5.87 -4.45
N ASP A 52 -10.34 6.83 -5.34
CA ASP A 52 -10.79 6.77 -6.74
C ASP A 52 -9.83 5.97 -7.65
N SER A 53 -8.59 5.78 -7.24
CA SER A 53 -7.55 5.11 -8.02
C SER A 53 -7.19 3.71 -7.50
N ILE A 54 -7.77 3.29 -6.37
CA ILE A 54 -7.62 1.92 -5.86
C ILE A 54 -8.51 0.95 -6.65
N SER A 55 -7.97 -0.21 -7.03
CA SER A 55 -8.76 -1.24 -7.69
C SER A 55 -9.78 -1.87 -6.73
N PRO A 56 -11.04 -2.13 -7.15
CA PRO A 56 -12.08 -2.65 -6.24
C PRO A 56 -11.72 -3.97 -5.55
N HIS A 57 -10.99 -4.86 -6.24
CA HIS A 57 -10.56 -6.13 -5.65
C HIS A 57 -9.47 -5.95 -4.59
N VAL A 58 -8.58 -4.96 -4.77
CA VAL A 58 -7.55 -4.58 -3.78
C VAL A 58 -8.20 -3.97 -2.55
N GLU A 59 -9.14 -3.05 -2.76
CA GLU A 59 -9.90 -2.44 -1.66
C GLU A 59 -10.64 -3.51 -0.84
N ASN A 60 -11.34 -4.44 -1.50
CA ASN A 60 -12.03 -5.54 -0.84
C ASN A 60 -11.07 -6.47 -0.09
N TYR A 61 -9.91 -6.78 -0.68
CA TYR A 61 -8.88 -7.59 -0.04
C TYR A 61 -8.41 -6.95 1.28
N PHE A 62 -8.07 -5.66 1.25
CA PHE A 62 -7.59 -4.96 2.44
C PHE A 62 -8.68 -4.73 3.48
N LYS A 63 -9.93 -4.45 3.08
CA LYS A 63 -11.08 -4.41 4.00
C LYS A 63 -11.28 -5.74 4.72
N ALA A 64 -11.15 -6.86 4.00
CA ALA A 64 -11.25 -8.20 4.59
C ALA A 64 -10.09 -8.55 5.54
N LYS A 65 -9.01 -7.76 5.53
CA LYS A 65 -7.85 -7.87 6.43
C LYS A 65 -7.86 -6.79 7.52
N ASP A 66 -8.99 -6.10 7.70
CA ASP A 66 -9.17 -5.04 8.70
C ASP A 66 -8.20 -3.85 8.56
N VAL A 67 -7.73 -3.58 7.34
CA VAL A 67 -6.93 -2.38 7.05
C VAL A 67 -7.82 -1.15 7.18
N SER A 68 -7.32 -0.11 7.86
CA SER A 68 -8.04 1.14 8.01
C SER A 68 -8.01 1.97 6.73
N PHE A 69 -9.14 2.56 6.37
CA PHE A 69 -9.26 3.50 5.24
C PHE A 69 -9.66 4.87 5.76
N LYS A 70 -8.97 5.92 5.30
CA LYS A 70 -9.31 7.30 5.66
C LYS A 70 -9.45 8.15 4.40
N LYS A 71 -10.66 8.69 4.21
CA LYS A 71 -10.94 9.69 3.19
C LYS A 71 -10.52 11.08 3.63
#